data_AF-A0A373I9Y0-F1
#
_entry.id   AF-A0A373I9Y0-F1
#
_cell.length_a   1.000
_cell.length_b   1.000
_cell.length_c   1.000
_cell.angle_alpha   90.00
_cell.angle_beta   90.00
_cell.angle_gamma   90.00
#
_symmetry.space_group_name_H-M   'P 1'
#
loop_
_entity.id
_entity.type
_entity.pdbx_description
1 polymer ?
#
loop_
_entity_poly.entity_id
_entity_poly.type
_entity_poly.pdbx_seq_one_letter_code
_entity_poly.pdbx_strand_id
1 'polypeptide(L)'
;MKKLIRIILALAIGSTLIGCSSKSGGTIDLTSNIKVSIKGFNGKGEVYIDNNTKYDKTNSDIRDFVADIEYTLENVTNGALSNGDEITIKAKYSKSKAKDLGLTIKNPTKKVKVSGLKDLLTGYYDCEIKVKNYGSIKLKLDANIAPITVSNFVGLANDGFYNGLTFHRIIKGFMIQGGDPNGDGTGGSKQTIKGEFSANGVDNPLKHTRGVISMARSQSYDSASSQFFIMHEDTSSLDGQYAAFGCAYSGMDIVDKICDDVKTEDSNGTVSKKNQPVIESITCTKIQ
;
A
#
# COMPACT_ATOMS: atom_id res chain seq x y z
N MET A 1 17.73 -3.65 6.92
CA MET A 1 16.79 -4.36 7.81
C MET A 1 15.41 -4.38 7.16
N LYS A 2 14.82 -5.60 7.08
CA LYS A 2 13.43 -6.01 6.74
C LYS A 2 12.84 -5.58 5.38
N LYS A 3 12.99 -6.46 4.36
CA LYS A 3 12.13 -6.53 3.16
C LYS A 3 10.75 -7.07 3.57
N LEU A 4 9.70 -6.31 3.27
CA LEU A 4 8.32 -6.64 3.59
C LEU A 4 7.70 -7.42 2.42
N ILE A 5 7.53 -8.74 2.56
CA ILE A 5 6.55 -9.51 1.80
C ILE A 5 5.43 -9.79 2.81
N ARG A 6 4.32 -9.05 2.73
CA ARG A 6 3.22 -9.19 3.71
C ARG A 6 2.46 -10.50 3.45
N ILE A 7 2.90 -11.54 4.15
CA ILE A 7 2.17 -12.78 4.42
C ILE A 7 1.52 -12.57 5.78
N ILE A 8 0.21 -12.35 5.83
CA ILE A 8 -0.51 -12.22 7.10
C ILE A 8 -0.67 -13.62 7.69
N LEU A 9 0.22 -13.94 8.63
CA LEU A 9 0.19 -15.10 9.50
C LEU A 9 -1.05 -15.00 10.41
N ALA A 10 -2.07 -15.83 10.17
CA ALA A 10 -3.18 -16.00 11.11
C ALA A 10 -2.87 -17.18 12.03
N LEU A 11 -2.71 -16.93 13.34
CA LEU A 11 -2.72 -17.97 14.36
C LEU A 11 -4.17 -18.44 14.58
N ALA A 12 -4.47 -19.69 14.26
CA ALA A 12 -5.72 -20.32 14.67
C ALA A 12 -5.55 -21.10 15.99
N ILE A 13 -5.98 -20.44 17.08
CA ILE A 13 -6.19 -21.01 18.42
C ILE A 13 -7.40 -21.94 18.35
N GLY A 14 -7.25 -23.18 18.80
CA GLY A 14 -8.33 -24.15 18.92
C GLY A 14 -7.88 -25.25 19.88
N SER A 15 -8.46 -25.27 21.06
CA SER A 15 -8.13 -26.10 22.22
C SER A 15 -8.91 -27.41 22.22
N THR A 16 -8.21 -28.53 22.46
CA THR A 16 -8.77 -29.69 23.17
C THR A 16 -7.60 -30.48 23.80
N LEU A 17 -7.70 -30.80 25.09
CA LEU A 17 -6.71 -31.57 25.87
C LEU A 17 -6.84 -33.08 25.63
N ILE A 18 -5.70 -33.80 25.73
CA ILE A 18 -5.39 -34.99 26.56
C ILE A 18 -4.25 -35.80 25.89
N GLY A 19 -3.24 -36.20 26.68
CA GLY A 19 -2.56 -37.50 26.51
C GLY A 19 -1.07 -37.47 26.16
N CYS A 20 -0.24 -38.03 27.06
CA CYS A 20 1.20 -38.27 26.91
C CYS A 20 1.60 -39.31 25.85
N SER A 21 2.84 -39.14 25.34
CA SER A 21 3.78 -40.13 24.80
C SER A 21 3.55 -40.70 23.39
N SER A 22 4.48 -40.42 22.48
CA SER A 22 5.37 -41.40 21.84
C SER A 22 6.10 -40.78 20.63
N LYS A 23 7.22 -41.39 20.23
CA LYS A 23 8.18 -41.01 19.17
C LYS A 23 7.60 -40.09 18.07
N SER A 24 8.18 -38.89 17.93
CA SER A 24 7.77 -37.90 16.93
C SER A 24 7.88 -38.48 15.52
N GLY A 25 6.73 -38.68 14.90
CA GLY A 25 6.57 -39.13 13.53
C GLY A 25 5.19 -38.75 13.06
N GLY A 26 5.07 -38.30 11.81
CA GLY A 26 3.79 -37.82 11.28
C GLY A 26 3.91 -37.28 9.87
N THR A 27 2.77 -37.11 9.20
CA THR A 27 2.72 -36.46 7.88
C THR A 27 2.15 -35.06 8.03
N ILE A 28 2.86 -34.05 7.49
CA ILE A 28 2.38 -32.67 7.45
C ILE A 28 2.21 -32.25 5.99
N ASP A 29 1.03 -31.77 5.64
CA ASP A 29 0.74 -31.14 4.35
C ASP A 29 0.78 -29.61 4.51
N LEU A 30 1.72 -28.96 3.82
CA LEU A 30 2.03 -27.55 4.03
C LEU A 30 1.15 -26.59 3.23
N THR A 31 0.47 -27.05 2.17
CA THR A 31 -0.20 -26.11 1.25
C THR A 31 -1.61 -26.50 0.85
N SER A 32 -2.04 -27.77 0.99
CA SER A 32 -3.39 -28.16 0.56
C SER A 32 -4.47 -27.39 1.31
N ASN A 33 -4.28 -27.15 2.61
CA ASN A 33 -5.26 -26.49 3.47
C ASN A 33 -5.12 -24.96 3.54
N ILE A 34 -4.13 -24.36 2.87
CA ILE A 34 -3.98 -22.90 2.89
C ILE A 34 -5.08 -22.25 2.05
N LYS A 35 -5.66 -21.17 2.57
CA LYS A 35 -6.56 -20.29 1.80
C LYS A 35 -5.75 -19.12 1.27
N VAL A 36 -5.91 -18.84 -0.02
CA VAL A 36 -5.18 -17.77 -0.70
C VAL A 36 -6.18 -16.73 -1.18
N SER A 37 -5.97 -15.48 -0.81
CA SER A 37 -6.70 -14.35 -1.38
C SER A 37 -5.73 -13.36 -1.98
N ILE A 38 -6.13 -12.74 -3.09
CA ILE A 38 -5.31 -11.79 -3.82
C ILE A 38 -6.10 -10.50 -3.92
N LYS A 39 -5.48 -9.37 -3.60
CA LYS A 39 -6.13 -8.05 -3.64
C LYS A 39 -5.19 -7.02 -4.26
N GLY A 40 -5.73 -6.06 -5.01
CA GLY A 40 -4.97 -4.96 -5.61
C GLY A 40 -5.42 -4.63 -7.03
N PHE A 41 -4.48 -4.18 -7.85
CA PHE A 41 -4.66 -3.82 -9.25
C PHE A 41 -3.82 -4.72 -10.18
N ASN A 42 -4.19 -4.83 -11.45
CA ASN A 42 -3.44 -5.53 -12.48
C ASN A 42 -2.11 -4.81 -12.69
N GLY A 43 -1.01 -5.42 -12.29
CA GLY A 43 0.31 -4.80 -12.17
C GLY A 43 0.79 -4.68 -10.72
N LYS A 44 -0.10 -4.78 -9.73
CA LYS A 44 0.22 -4.81 -8.30
C LYS A 44 -0.87 -5.50 -7.46
N GLY A 45 -0.61 -6.73 -7.02
CA GLY A 45 -1.46 -7.43 -6.05
C GLY A 45 -0.68 -7.85 -4.80
N GLU A 46 -1.37 -7.91 -3.66
CA GLU A 46 -0.91 -8.58 -2.44
C GLU A 46 -1.55 -9.97 -2.35
N VAL A 47 -0.73 -10.98 -2.01
CA VAL A 47 -1.18 -12.34 -1.79
C VAL A 47 -1.22 -12.61 -0.30
N TYR A 48 -2.41 -12.90 0.22
CA TYR A 48 -2.62 -13.27 1.61
C TYR A 48 -2.79 -14.78 1.70
N ILE A 49 -2.05 -15.40 2.62
CA ILE A 49 -2.08 -16.83 2.87
C ILE A 49 -2.57 -17.03 4.30
N ASP A 50 -3.75 -17.61 4.44
CA ASP A 50 -4.26 -18.09 5.72
C ASP A 50 -3.84 -19.56 5.90
N ASN A 51 -2.90 -19.77 6.84
CA ASN A 51 -2.25 -21.05 7.07
C ASN A 51 -3.08 -21.93 8.02
N ASN A 52 -3.95 -22.75 7.44
CA ASN A 52 -4.70 -23.78 8.16
C ASN A 52 -4.03 -25.16 8.08
N THR A 53 -2.69 -25.22 8.06
CA THR A 53 -1.93 -26.48 8.09
C THR A 53 -2.36 -27.31 9.30
N LYS A 54 -2.71 -28.57 9.05
CA LYS A 54 -3.07 -29.52 10.10
C LYS A 54 -1.80 -30.22 10.59
N TYR A 55 -1.61 -30.24 11.90
CA TYR A 55 -0.49 -30.88 12.59
C TYR A 55 -0.89 -31.25 14.02
N ASP A 56 -0.09 -32.09 14.68
CA ASP A 56 -0.26 -32.40 16.10
C ASP A 56 0.13 -31.19 16.96
N LYS A 57 -0.87 -30.50 17.51
CA LYS A 57 -0.69 -29.31 18.35
C LYS A 57 -0.21 -29.65 19.77
N THR A 58 -0.30 -30.92 20.18
CA THR A 58 0.10 -31.35 21.53
C THR A 58 1.62 -31.50 21.65
N ASN A 59 2.31 -31.68 20.52
CA ASN A 59 3.76 -31.72 20.43
C ASN A 59 4.35 -30.31 20.23
N SER A 60 5.08 -29.82 21.23
CA SER A 60 5.70 -28.48 21.20
C SER A 60 6.69 -28.33 20.05
N ASP A 61 7.50 -29.34 19.75
CA ASP A 61 8.54 -29.25 18.73
C ASP A 61 7.94 -29.20 17.32
N ILE A 62 6.84 -29.93 17.09
CA ILE A 62 6.08 -29.87 15.83
C ILE A 62 5.40 -28.51 15.69
N ARG A 63 4.82 -27.97 16.77
CA ARG A 63 4.20 -26.65 16.77
C ARG A 63 5.22 -25.56 16.45
N ASP A 64 6.39 -25.61 17.07
CA ASP A 64 7.46 -24.64 16.84
C ASP A 64 8.02 -24.78 15.41
N PHE A 65 8.16 -26.01 14.90
CA PHE A 65 8.49 -26.26 13.50
C PHE A 65 7.48 -25.64 12.54
N VAL A 66 6.17 -25.78 12.79
CA VAL A 66 5.11 -25.20 11.94
C VAL A 66 5.09 -23.67 12.04
N ALA A 67 5.37 -23.12 13.23
CA ALA A 67 5.47 -21.67 13.43
C ALA A 67 6.66 -21.05 12.68
N ASP A 68 7.74 -21.80 12.49
CA ASP A 68 8.92 -21.41 11.71
C ASP A 68 8.71 -21.45 10.17
N ILE A 69 7.56 -21.94 9.69
CA ILE A 69 7.31 -22.05 8.25
C ILE A 69 6.99 -20.69 7.65
N GLU A 70 7.82 -20.29 6.69
CA GLU A 70 7.56 -19.12 5.86
C GLU A 70 7.00 -19.56 4.50
N TYR A 71 6.24 -18.70 3.85
CA TYR A 71 5.86 -18.90 2.46
C TYR A 71 6.58 -17.89 1.58
N THR A 72 6.83 -18.24 0.32
CA THR A 72 7.33 -17.31 -0.70
C THR A 72 6.56 -17.47 -1.99
N LEU A 73 6.54 -16.40 -2.77
CA LEU A 73 5.98 -16.40 -4.11
C LEU A 73 7.10 -16.58 -5.14
N GLU A 74 6.87 -17.49 -6.08
CA GLU A 74 7.67 -17.69 -7.28
C GLU A 74 6.80 -17.39 -8.51
N ASN A 75 7.43 -17.11 -9.65
CA ASN A 75 6.79 -16.75 -10.93
C ASN A 75 6.00 -15.44 -10.89
N VAL A 76 6.49 -14.45 -10.14
CA VAL A 76 5.96 -13.08 -10.17
C VAL A 76 6.83 -12.25 -11.11
N THR A 77 6.30 -11.91 -12.29
CA THR A 77 7.03 -11.18 -13.33
C THR A 77 7.28 -9.75 -12.86
N ASN A 78 8.55 -9.37 -12.66
CA ASN A 78 8.98 -8.03 -12.24
C ASN A 78 8.25 -7.51 -10.97
N GLY A 79 7.76 -8.40 -10.10
CA GLY A 79 6.98 -8.02 -8.92
C GLY A 79 5.53 -7.60 -9.17
N ALA A 80 5.05 -7.70 -10.41
CA ALA A 80 3.68 -7.42 -10.81
C ALA A 80 2.80 -8.68 -10.82
N LEU A 81 1.51 -8.51 -10.49
CA LEU A 81 0.49 -9.55 -10.60
C LEU A 81 -0.62 -9.07 -11.53
N SER A 82 -1.01 -9.88 -12.50
CA SER A 82 -2.11 -9.60 -13.41
C SER A 82 -3.15 -10.72 -13.34
N ASN A 83 -4.42 -10.37 -13.51
CA ASN A 83 -5.50 -11.34 -13.65
C ASN A 83 -5.15 -12.32 -14.77
N GLY A 84 -5.16 -13.62 -14.45
CA GLY A 84 -4.77 -14.67 -15.38
C GLY A 84 -3.38 -15.27 -15.12
N ASP A 85 -2.49 -14.56 -14.44
CA ASP A 85 -1.16 -15.08 -14.08
C ASP A 85 -1.27 -16.33 -13.21
N GLU A 86 -0.33 -17.27 -13.35
CA GLU A 86 -0.16 -18.40 -12.45
C GLU A 86 1.06 -18.19 -11.55
N ILE A 87 0.81 -17.95 -10.27
CA ILE A 87 1.87 -17.83 -9.26
C ILE A 87 2.04 -19.13 -8.49
N THR A 88 3.26 -19.37 -8.01
CA THR A 88 3.56 -20.52 -7.14
C THR A 88 3.87 -20.06 -5.73
N ILE A 89 3.09 -20.55 -4.77
CA ILE A 89 3.36 -20.40 -3.33
C ILE A 89 4.25 -21.58 -2.91
N LYS A 90 5.36 -21.28 -2.25
CA LYS A 90 6.33 -22.27 -1.78
C LYS A 90 6.57 -22.12 -0.29
N ALA A 91 6.41 -23.20 0.46
CA ALA A 91 6.78 -23.26 1.86
C ALA A 91 8.31 -23.38 2.01
N LYS A 92 8.88 -22.52 2.83
CA LYS A 92 10.26 -22.57 3.30
C LYS A 92 10.27 -23.13 4.72
N TYR A 93 11.04 -24.20 4.89
CA TYR A 93 11.15 -24.91 6.16
C TYR A 93 12.51 -25.61 6.25
N SER A 94 12.97 -25.92 7.45
CA SER A 94 14.20 -26.68 7.65
C SER A 94 13.98 -28.16 7.40
N LYS A 95 14.58 -28.69 6.32
CA LYS A 95 14.54 -30.13 6.00
C LYS A 95 15.23 -30.98 7.07
N SER A 96 16.29 -30.47 7.70
CA SER A 96 16.97 -31.18 8.80
C SER A 96 16.04 -31.31 10.01
N LYS A 97 15.46 -30.18 10.47
CA LYS A 97 14.51 -30.22 11.60
C LYS A 97 13.34 -31.16 11.32
N ALA A 98 12.77 -31.13 10.11
CA ALA A 98 11.70 -32.03 9.73
C ALA A 98 12.11 -33.51 9.83
N LYS A 99 13.32 -33.86 9.39
CA LYS A 99 13.88 -35.21 9.49
C LYS A 99 14.11 -35.63 10.94
N ASP A 100 14.68 -34.74 11.76
CA ASP A 100 14.96 -34.99 13.18
C ASP A 100 13.67 -35.24 13.98
N LEU A 101 12.57 -34.59 13.57
CA LEU A 101 11.23 -34.78 14.13
C LEU A 101 10.44 -35.95 13.50
N GLY A 102 11.05 -36.75 12.61
CA GLY A 102 10.39 -37.86 11.94
C GLY A 102 9.22 -37.46 11.02
N LEU A 103 9.20 -36.20 10.56
CA LEU A 103 8.10 -35.65 9.77
C LEU A 103 8.27 -35.96 8.28
N THR A 104 7.20 -36.49 7.68
CA THR A 104 7.04 -36.57 6.22
C THR A 104 6.30 -35.35 5.72
N ILE A 105 6.96 -34.53 4.89
CA ILE A 105 6.37 -33.30 4.34
C ILE A 105 5.72 -33.59 2.99
N LYS A 106 4.44 -33.19 2.84
CA LYS A 106 3.68 -33.24 1.59
C LYS A 106 3.35 -31.84 1.08
N ASN A 107 3.23 -31.73 -0.25
CA ASN A 107 2.78 -30.54 -0.95
C ASN A 107 3.48 -29.25 -0.46
N PRO A 108 4.81 -29.15 -0.60
CA PRO A 108 5.54 -27.95 -0.19
C PRO A 108 5.26 -26.74 -1.10
N THR A 109 4.54 -26.93 -2.21
CA THR A 109 4.16 -25.87 -3.16
C THR A 109 2.69 -25.95 -3.54
N LYS A 110 2.10 -24.79 -3.88
CA LYS A 110 0.74 -24.65 -4.42
C LYS A 110 0.70 -23.59 -5.51
N LYS A 111 0.14 -23.96 -6.67
CA LYS A 111 -0.13 -23.03 -7.77
C LYS A 111 -1.47 -22.33 -7.56
N VAL A 112 -1.54 -21.04 -7.86
CA VAL A 112 -2.75 -20.23 -7.73
C VAL A 112 -2.88 -19.32 -8.95
N LYS A 113 -4.07 -19.32 -9.55
CA LYS A 113 -4.41 -18.37 -10.60
C LYS A 113 -4.81 -17.02 -9.99
N VAL A 114 -4.17 -15.96 -10.45
CA VAL A 114 -4.47 -14.59 -10.03
C VAL A 114 -5.82 -14.16 -10.62
N SER A 115 -6.71 -13.64 -9.77
CA SER A 115 -8.01 -13.12 -10.16
C SER A 115 -8.48 -12.06 -9.15
N GLY A 116 -9.41 -11.20 -9.57
CA GLY A 116 -10.03 -10.18 -8.71
C GLY A 116 -9.22 -8.88 -8.56
N LEU A 117 -8.16 -8.69 -9.34
CA LEU A 117 -7.44 -7.43 -9.40
C LEU A 117 -8.21 -6.41 -10.26
N LYS A 118 -8.20 -5.14 -9.87
CA LYS A 118 -8.76 -4.02 -10.65
C LYS A 118 -7.79 -3.61 -11.76
N ASP A 119 -8.26 -3.19 -12.93
CA ASP A 119 -7.34 -2.69 -13.97
C ASP A 119 -6.60 -1.41 -13.54
N LEU A 120 -5.33 -1.28 -13.95
CA LEU A 120 -4.62 0.00 -13.83
C LEU A 120 -5.15 0.98 -14.86
N LEU A 121 -5.32 2.22 -14.42
CA LEU A 121 -5.64 3.35 -15.27
C LEU A 121 -4.46 3.67 -16.18
N THR A 122 -4.79 4.16 -17.37
CA THR A 122 -3.86 4.68 -18.37
C THR A 122 -4.36 6.01 -18.91
N GLY A 123 -3.50 6.78 -19.55
CA GLY A 123 -3.82 8.09 -20.10
C GLY A 123 -3.83 9.20 -19.05
N TYR A 124 -4.51 10.30 -19.37
CA TYR A 124 -4.59 11.46 -18.50
C TYR A 124 -5.94 11.55 -17.80
N TYR A 125 -5.94 12.10 -16.58
CA TYR A 125 -7.15 12.34 -15.82
C TYR A 125 -7.23 13.79 -15.39
N ASP A 126 -8.41 14.38 -15.53
CA ASP A 126 -8.77 15.67 -14.97
C ASP A 126 -9.38 15.45 -13.59
N CYS A 127 -8.83 16.10 -12.57
CA CYS A 127 -9.34 16.02 -11.20
C CYS A 127 -9.59 17.40 -10.62
N GLU A 128 -10.70 17.56 -9.91
CA GLU A 128 -11.04 18.76 -9.17
C GLU A 128 -11.07 18.47 -7.67
N ILE A 129 -10.26 19.20 -6.89
CA ILE A 129 -10.30 19.22 -5.42
C ILE A 129 -11.06 20.47 -4.99
N LYS A 130 -12.25 20.31 -4.40
CA LYS A 130 -13.00 21.41 -3.80
C LYS A 130 -12.62 21.57 -2.34
N VAL A 131 -12.12 22.75 -1.98
CA VAL A 131 -11.70 23.08 -0.62
C VAL A 131 -12.71 24.06 -0.02
N LYS A 132 -13.33 23.66 1.09
CA LYS A 132 -14.41 24.39 1.76
C LYS A 132 -13.98 25.82 2.07
N ASN A 133 -14.79 26.79 1.67
CA ASN A 133 -14.57 28.24 1.84
C ASN A 133 -13.38 28.84 1.06
N TYR A 134 -12.64 28.06 0.28
CA TYR A 134 -11.53 28.55 -0.52
C TYR A 134 -11.83 28.52 -2.01
N GLY A 135 -12.23 27.37 -2.55
CA GLY A 135 -12.47 27.20 -4.00
C GLY A 135 -11.96 25.86 -4.51
N SER A 136 -11.71 25.78 -5.82
CA SER A 136 -11.29 24.55 -6.50
C SER A 136 -9.82 24.59 -6.93
N ILE A 137 -9.11 23.49 -6.74
CA ILE A 137 -7.80 23.21 -7.36
C ILE A 137 -8.03 22.17 -8.44
N LYS A 138 -7.62 22.45 -9.69
CA LYS A 138 -7.77 21.51 -10.81
C LYS A 138 -6.43 20.94 -11.23
N LEU A 139 -6.38 19.62 -11.31
CA LEU A 139 -5.19 18.82 -11.52
C LEU A 139 -5.31 18.02 -12.81
N LYS A 140 -4.20 17.91 -13.54
CA LYS A 140 -4.02 16.91 -14.60
C LYS A 140 -3.10 15.83 -14.09
N LEU A 141 -3.60 14.60 -13.99
CA LEU A 141 -2.84 13.42 -13.56
C LEU A 141 -2.35 12.62 -14.77
N ASP A 142 -1.19 11.99 -14.65
CA ASP A 142 -0.57 11.17 -15.70
C ASP A 142 -0.46 9.70 -15.27
N ALA A 143 -1.44 8.89 -15.68
CA ALA A 143 -1.46 7.47 -15.40
C ALA A 143 -0.51 6.66 -16.30
N ASN A 144 0.11 7.28 -17.31
CA ASN A 144 1.15 6.59 -18.09
C ASN A 144 2.49 6.59 -17.34
N ILE A 145 2.77 7.66 -16.57
CA ILE A 145 3.99 7.78 -15.76
C ILE A 145 3.83 7.07 -14.41
N ALA A 146 2.69 7.24 -13.75
CA ALA A 146 2.44 6.70 -12.41
C ALA A 146 1.11 5.92 -12.33
N PRO A 147 0.96 4.82 -13.09
CA PRO A 147 -0.31 4.09 -13.22
C PRO A 147 -0.85 3.60 -11.87
N ILE A 148 -0.01 3.09 -10.96
CA ILE A 148 -0.45 2.58 -9.66
C ILE A 148 -0.96 3.74 -8.78
N THR A 149 -0.20 4.83 -8.76
CA THR A 149 -0.51 6.02 -7.97
C THR A 149 -1.80 6.67 -8.45
N VAL A 150 -1.95 6.90 -9.75
CA VAL A 150 -3.16 7.51 -10.32
C VAL A 150 -4.35 6.58 -10.14
N SER A 151 -4.22 5.28 -10.36
CA SER A 151 -5.31 4.31 -10.13
C SER A 151 -5.81 4.32 -8.70
N ASN A 152 -4.89 4.38 -7.74
CA ASN A 152 -5.22 4.46 -6.32
C ASN A 152 -5.88 5.80 -5.97
N PHE A 153 -5.28 6.93 -6.37
CA PHE A 153 -5.81 8.25 -6.05
C PHE A 153 -7.20 8.48 -6.69
N VAL A 154 -7.35 8.18 -7.98
CA VAL A 154 -8.63 8.30 -8.70
C VAL A 154 -9.68 7.36 -8.12
N GLY A 155 -9.30 6.12 -7.78
CA GLY A 155 -10.20 5.18 -7.12
C GLY A 155 -10.71 5.70 -5.78
N LEU A 156 -9.81 6.16 -4.91
CA LEU A 156 -10.17 6.74 -3.60
C LEU A 156 -11.02 8.00 -3.75
N ALA A 157 -10.66 8.89 -4.68
CA ALA A 157 -11.42 10.11 -4.96
C ALA A 157 -12.86 9.80 -5.38
N ASN A 158 -13.02 8.94 -6.39
CA ASN A 158 -14.35 8.62 -6.92
C ASN A 158 -15.18 7.73 -5.98
N ASP A 159 -14.55 6.99 -5.06
CA ASP A 159 -15.21 6.31 -3.95
C ASP A 159 -15.61 7.27 -2.80
N GLY A 160 -15.27 8.56 -2.90
CA GLY A 160 -15.59 9.59 -1.91
C GLY A 160 -14.72 9.54 -0.65
N PHE A 161 -13.60 8.80 -0.66
CA PHE A 161 -12.72 8.61 0.50
C PHE A 161 -12.19 9.92 1.07
N TYR A 162 -11.91 10.90 0.21
CA TYR A 162 -11.32 12.18 0.59
C TYR A 162 -12.35 13.19 1.14
N ASN A 163 -13.64 12.91 1.05
CA ASN A 163 -14.69 13.84 1.46
C ASN A 163 -14.65 14.04 2.98
N GLY A 164 -14.50 15.30 3.42
CA GLY A 164 -14.37 15.66 4.83
C GLY A 164 -12.96 15.47 5.41
N LEU A 165 -12.01 14.93 4.65
CA LEU A 165 -10.61 14.92 5.05
C LEU A 165 -10.00 16.32 4.92
N THR A 166 -8.81 16.51 5.47
CA THR A 166 -8.24 17.84 5.64
C THR A 166 -6.82 17.96 5.14
N PHE A 167 -6.39 19.21 4.93
CA PHE A 167 -4.99 19.58 4.83
C PHE A 167 -4.44 19.80 6.26
N HIS A 168 -3.84 18.75 6.80
CA HIS A 168 -3.39 18.70 8.20
C HIS A 168 -1.97 19.27 8.38
N ARG A 169 -1.23 19.44 7.29
CA ARG A 169 0.14 19.95 7.32
C ARG A 169 0.37 20.92 6.16
N ILE A 170 0.79 22.13 6.47
CA ILE A 170 0.98 23.24 5.53
C ILE A 170 2.32 23.89 5.82
N ILE A 171 3.21 23.96 4.83
CA ILE A 171 4.48 24.68 4.96
C ILE A 171 4.55 25.69 3.82
N LYS A 172 4.35 26.96 4.16
CA LYS A 172 4.48 28.07 3.21
C LYS A 172 5.89 28.08 2.62
N GLY A 173 5.97 28.23 1.30
CA GLY A 173 7.22 28.10 0.55
C GLY A 173 7.63 26.65 0.26
N PHE A 174 6.78 25.66 0.56
CA PHE A 174 7.09 24.26 0.29
C PHE A 174 5.88 23.48 -0.24
N MET A 175 4.88 23.15 0.59
CA MET A 175 3.74 22.32 0.16
C MET A 175 2.53 22.39 1.11
N ILE A 176 1.38 21.96 0.60
CA ILE A 176 0.20 21.61 1.41
C ILE A 176 -0.04 20.10 1.33
N GLN A 177 -0.24 19.44 2.47
CA GLN A 177 -0.40 17.99 2.58
C GLN A 177 -1.76 17.63 3.21
N GLY A 178 -2.45 16.68 2.58
CA GLY A 178 -3.77 16.22 2.98
C GLY A 178 -4.01 14.73 2.73
N GLY A 179 -5.26 14.30 2.81
CA GLY A 179 -5.65 12.91 2.53
C GLY A 179 -5.41 11.93 3.68
N ASP A 180 -5.26 12.43 4.90
CA ASP A 180 -5.15 11.63 6.13
C ASP A 180 -6.51 11.52 6.85
N PRO A 181 -7.08 10.31 7.03
CA PRO A 181 -8.28 10.08 7.85
C PRO A 181 -8.19 10.53 9.30
N ASN A 182 -7.00 10.55 9.90
CA ASN A 182 -6.82 10.96 11.29
C ASN A 182 -6.63 12.48 11.43
N GLY A 183 -6.24 13.15 10.34
CA GLY A 183 -5.93 14.58 10.30
C GLY A 183 -4.70 14.95 11.15
N ASP A 184 -3.75 14.04 11.36
CA ASP A 184 -2.57 14.25 12.20
C ASP A 184 -1.27 13.67 11.59
N GLY A 185 -1.34 13.21 10.34
CA GLY A 185 -0.26 12.60 9.58
C GLY A 185 -0.09 11.09 9.80
N THR A 186 -0.83 10.47 10.73
CA THR A 186 -0.61 9.05 11.10
C THR A 186 -1.51 8.04 10.39
N GLY A 187 -2.59 8.49 9.75
CA GLY A 187 -3.54 7.61 9.09
C GLY A 187 -3.26 7.40 7.60
N GLY A 188 -4.15 6.66 6.95
CA GLY A 188 -4.06 6.33 5.54
C GLY A 188 -5.22 5.45 5.09
N SER A 189 -5.28 5.13 3.79
CA SER A 189 -6.21 4.10 3.32
C SER A 189 -5.78 2.71 3.81
N LYS A 190 -6.64 1.71 3.59
CA LYS A 190 -6.43 0.33 4.06
C LYS A 190 -5.21 -0.36 3.43
N GLN A 191 -4.72 0.13 2.30
CA GLN A 191 -3.68 -0.53 1.50
C GLN A 191 -2.59 0.47 1.13
N THR A 192 -1.34 0.00 1.08
CA THR A 192 -0.22 0.80 0.60
C THR A 192 0.09 0.48 -0.87
N ILE A 193 0.60 1.47 -1.59
CA ILE A 193 0.95 1.40 -3.00
C ILE A 193 2.48 1.39 -3.20
N LYS A 194 2.92 0.89 -4.36
CA LYS A 194 4.34 0.87 -4.71
C LYS A 194 4.75 2.31 -4.98
N GLY A 195 5.89 2.75 -4.48
CA GLY A 195 6.42 4.06 -4.80
C GLY A 195 6.90 4.12 -6.25
N GLU A 196 6.24 4.90 -7.10
CA GLU A 196 6.59 5.07 -8.52
C GLU A 196 7.59 6.22 -8.70
N PHE A 197 8.84 6.01 -8.29
CA PHE A 197 9.94 6.95 -8.41
C PHE A 197 11.30 6.26 -8.57
N SER A 198 12.30 6.99 -9.07
CA SER A 198 13.60 6.44 -9.49
C SER A 198 14.35 5.70 -8.39
N ALA A 199 14.36 6.23 -7.15
CA ALA A 199 15.00 5.57 -6.02
C ALA A 199 14.35 4.23 -5.64
N ASN A 200 13.11 3.97 -6.09
CA ASN A 200 12.41 2.69 -5.94
C ASN A 200 12.37 1.86 -7.24
N GLY A 201 13.25 2.17 -8.19
CA GLY A 201 13.44 1.43 -9.44
C GLY A 201 12.33 1.64 -10.47
N VAL A 202 11.57 2.73 -10.40
CA VAL A 202 10.54 3.09 -11.38
C VAL A 202 10.99 4.35 -12.11
N ASP A 203 10.94 4.34 -13.44
CA ASP A 203 11.21 5.54 -14.22
C ASP A 203 10.05 6.54 -14.07
N ASN A 204 10.31 7.65 -13.41
CA ASN A 204 9.38 8.75 -13.24
C ASN A 204 10.15 10.07 -13.40
N PRO A 205 10.01 10.76 -14.55
CA PRO A 205 10.80 11.94 -14.87
C PRO A 205 10.25 13.24 -14.25
N LEU A 206 9.06 13.20 -13.62
CA LEU A 206 8.41 14.39 -13.09
C LEU A 206 9.25 15.04 -11.98
N LYS A 207 9.33 16.37 -12.05
CA LYS A 207 10.05 17.21 -11.09
C LYS A 207 9.05 17.83 -10.12
N HIS A 208 9.42 18.01 -8.87
CA HIS A 208 8.57 18.63 -7.84
C HIS A 208 8.62 20.15 -7.97
N THR A 209 8.16 20.67 -9.11
CA THR A 209 7.93 22.10 -9.32
C THR A 209 6.61 22.53 -8.70
N ARG A 210 6.42 23.85 -8.54
CA ARG A 210 5.17 24.45 -8.06
C ARG A 210 3.93 23.86 -8.76
N GLY A 211 2.93 23.50 -7.96
CA GLY A 211 1.67 22.87 -8.38
C GLY A 211 1.71 21.37 -8.62
N VAL A 212 2.89 20.73 -8.59
CA VAL A 212 2.98 19.26 -8.75
C VAL A 212 2.34 18.56 -7.56
N ILE A 213 1.54 17.52 -7.85
CA ILE A 213 0.95 16.65 -6.83
C ILE A 213 1.77 15.35 -6.72
N SER A 214 2.04 14.93 -5.49
CA SER A 214 2.88 13.76 -5.18
C SER A 214 2.40 13.05 -3.92
N MET A 215 2.69 11.76 -3.82
CA MET A 215 2.24 10.94 -2.69
C MET A 215 3.11 11.16 -1.44
N ALA A 216 2.48 11.41 -0.30
CA ALA A 216 3.16 11.35 0.98
C ALA A 216 3.40 9.89 1.39
N ARG A 217 4.53 9.64 2.05
CA ARG A 217 4.92 8.31 2.53
C ARG A 217 5.70 8.39 3.83
N SER A 218 5.74 7.28 4.55
CA SER A 218 6.69 7.08 5.65
C SER A 218 8.10 6.76 5.11
N GLN A 219 9.00 6.31 5.98
CA GLN A 219 10.37 5.95 5.59
C GLN A 219 10.43 4.86 4.52
N SER A 220 9.49 3.91 4.50
CA SER A 220 9.46 2.86 3.48
C SER A 220 8.97 3.41 2.14
N TYR A 221 9.68 3.06 1.05
CA TYR A 221 9.32 3.49 -0.31
C TYR A 221 7.93 3.04 -0.75
N ASP A 222 7.46 1.89 -0.26
CA ASP A 222 6.15 1.32 -0.60
C ASP A 222 5.11 1.53 0.51
N SER A 223 5.21 2.65 1.25
CA SER A 223 4.29 2.97 2.35
C SER A 223 3.26 4.06 2.06
N ALA A 224 3.30 4.69 0.88
CA ALA A 224 2.25 5.60 0.45
C ALA A 224 0.90 4.87 0.42
N SER A 225 -0.19 5.55 0.77
CA SER A 225 -1.55 4.99 0.76
C SER A 225 -2.56 6.00 0.22
N SER A 226 -3.06 6.92 1.05
CA SER A 226 -4.02 7.96 0.64
C SER A 226 -3.49 9.38 0.73
N GLN A 227 -2.50 9.63 1.58
CA GLN A 227 -1.99 10.98 1.79
C GLN A 227 -1.23 11.48 0.57
N PHE A 228 -1.43 12.75 0.23
CA PHE A 228 -0.80 13.44 -0.90
C PHE A 228 -0.38 14.85 -0.48
N PHE A 229 0.50 15.45 -1.26
CA PHE A 229 0.84 16.87 -1.12
C PHE A 229 0.87 17.56 -2.49
N ILE A 230 0.58 18.86 -2.48
CA ILE A 230 0.68 19.76 -3.64
C ILE A 230 1.80 20.77 -3.34
N MET A 231 2.75 20.88 -4.26
CA MET A 231 3.88 21.80 -4.13
C MET A 231 3.41 23.25 -4.17
N HIS A 232 3.77 24.03 -3.15
CA HIS A 232 3.61 25.48 -3.14
C HIS A 232 4.79 26.16 -3.85
N GLU A 233 6.00 25.62 -3.75
CA GLU A 233 7.18 26.09 -4.49
C GLU A 233 8.00 24.91 -5.00
N ASP A 234 8.97 25.18 -5.86
CA ASP A 234 9.88 24.15 -6.39
C ASP A 234 10.71 23.50 -5.27
N THR A 235 10.86 22.17 -5.31
CA THR A 235 11.74 21.44 -4.37
C THR A 235 12.39 20.23 -5.02
N SER A 236 13.54 20.46 -5.64
CA SER A 236 14.31 19.42 -6.35
C SER A 236 14.83 18.28 -5.46
N SER A 237 14.91 18.47 -4.14
CA SER A 237 15.33 17.42 -3.20
C SER A 237 14.35 16.25 -3.11
N LEU A 238 13.11 16.41 -3.59
CA LEU A 238 12.10 15.35 -3.66
C LEU A 238 12.16 14.56 -4.97
N ASP A 239 12.87 15.05 -5.99
CA ASP A 239 12.92 14.44 -7.31
C ASP A 239 13.52 13.04 -7.27
N GLY A 240 12.83 12.08 -7.88
CA GLY A 240 13.21 10.67 -7.85
C GLY A 240 13.10 10.00 -6.47
N GLN A 241 12.62 10.71 -5.43
CA GLN A 241 12.44 10.19 -4.07
C GLN A 241 10.96 10.01 -3.67
N TYR A 242 10.06 10.67 -4.38
CA TYR A 242 8.61 10.64 -4.18
C TYR A 242 7.89 10.49 -5.52
N ALA A 243 6.72 9.86 -5.49
CA ALA A 243 5.92 9.61 -6.69
C ALA A 243 5.10 10.85 -7.03
N ALA A 244 5.68 11.76 -7.82
CA ALA A 244 4.92 12.80 -8.50
C ALA A 244 4.04 12.14 -9.58
N PHE A 245 2.77 12.56 -9.68
CA PHE A 245 1.80 11.88 -10.54
C PHE A 245 0.86 12.84 -11.31
N GLY A 246 1.14 14.13 -11.27
CA GLY A 246 0.37 15.14 -11.99
C GLY A 246 0.75 16.57 -11.56
N CYS A 247 0.01 17.54 -12.06
CA CYS A 247 0.18 18.94 -11.67
C CYS A 247 -1.14 19.73 -11.71
N ALA A 248 -1.22 20.75 -10.87
CA ALA A 248 -2.26 21.75 -10.93
C ALA A 248 -2.10 22.61 -12.19
N TYR A 249 -3.19 22.74 -12.95
CA TYR A 249 -3.27 23.68 -14.07
C TYR A 249 -4.17 24.89 -13.76
N SER A 250 -4.90 24.85 -12.63
CA SER A 250 -5.74 25.94 -12.13
C SER A 250 -5.91 25.83 -10.61
N GLY A 251 -6.11 26.97 -9.94
CA GLY A 251 -6.32 27.02 -8.48
C GLY A 251 -5.05 27.10 -7.64
N MET A 252 -3.92 27.55 -8.21
CA MET A 252 -2.71 27.80 -7.40
C MET A 252 -2.88 29.00 -6.47
N ASP A 253 -3.71 29.98 -6.84
CA ASP A 253 -4.15 31.08 -5.96
C ASP A 253 -4.90 30.56 -4.72
N ILE A 254 -5.60 29.43 -4.84
CA ILE A 254 -6.23 28.74 -3.69
C ILE A 254 -5.17 28.13 -2.77
N VAL A 255 -4.14 27.50 -3.33
CA VAL A 255 -3.00 26.96 -2.56
C VAL A 255 -2.27 28.09 -1.83
N ASP A 256 -2.00 29.21 -2.50
CA ASP A 256 -1.36 30.39 -1.92
C ASP A 256 -2.19 30.95 -0.76
N LYS A 257 -3.49 31.12 -0.98
CA LYS A 257 -4.42 31.62 0.03
C LYS A 257 -4.48 30.70 1.26
N ILE A 258 -4.48 29.38 1.06
CA ILE A 258 -4.39 28.41 2.18
C ILE A 258 -3.08 28.60 2.95
N CYS A 259 -1.95 28.74 2.26
CA CYS A 259 -0.64 28.97 2.89
C CYS A 259 -0.56 30.31 3.66
N ASP A 260 -1.31 31.33 3.24
CA ASP A 260 -1.35 32.64 3.88
C ASP A 260 -2.33 32.70 5.06
N ASP A 261 -3.51 32.11 4.92
CA ASP A 261 -4.61 32.21 5.89
C ASP A 261 -4.41 31.25 7.08
N VAL A 262 -3.81 30.08 6.87
CA VAL A 262 -3.76 29.02 7.88
C VAL A 262 -2.55 29.15 8.79
N LYS A 263 -2.81 29.36 10.08
CA LYS A 263 -1.78 29.37 11.12
C LYS A 263 -1.31 27.95 11.46
N THR A 264 -0.01 27.70 11.35
CA THR A 264 0.63 26.46 11.78
C THR A 264 1.09 26.56 13.24
N GLU A 265 1.17 25.41 13.92
CA GLU A 265 1.56 25.32 15.33
C GLU A 265 3.08 25.19 15.51
N ASP A 266 3.79 24.71 14.48
CA ASP A 266 5.22 24.46 14.49
C ASP A 266 5.87 24.71 13.12
N SER A 267 7.19 24.55 13.05
CA SER A 267 7.98 24.63 11.82
C SER A 267 7.82 23.42 10.90
N ASN A 268 7.21 22.34 11.39
CA ASN A 268 6.83 21.19 10.57
C ASN A 268 5.49 21.42 9.85
N GLY A 269 4.88 22.59 10.03
CA GLY A 269 3.64 22.96 9.36
C GLY A 269 2.40 22.30 9.94
N THR A 270 2.45 21.77 11.16
CA THR A 270 1.29 21.13 11.80
C THR A 270 0.14 22.14 11.92
N VAL A 271 -1.06 21.75 11.51
CA VAL A 271 -2.25 22.59 11.61
C VAL A 271 -3.21 22.03 12.65
N SER A 272 -3.61 22.85 13.63
CA SER A 272 -4.57 22.44 14.66
C SER A 272 -5.87 21.93 14.01
N LYS A 273 -6.43 20.81 14.48
CA LYS A 273 -7.62 20.16 13.85
C LYS A 273 -8.78 21.11 13.53
N LYS A 274 -9.06 22.09 14.42
CA LYS A 274 -10.14 23.07 14.24
C LYS A 274 -9.91 24.08 13.10
N ASN A 275 -8.67 24.24 12.65
CA ASN A 275 -8.26 25.22 11.64
C ASN A 275 -7.85 24.57 10.31
N GLN A 276 -7.90 23.24 10.21
CA GLN A 276 -7.47 22.55 8.99
C GLN A 276 -8.45 22.82 7.84
N PRO A 277 -7.98 23.24 6.64
CA PRO A 277 -8.82 23.34 5.46
C PRO A 277 -9.43 21.98 5.12
N VAL A 278 -10.74 21.97 4.81
CA VAL A 278 -11.52 20.74 4.59
C VAL A 278 -11.69 20.51 3.10
N ILE A 279 -11.41 19.29 2.65
CA ILE A 279 -11.72 18.80 1.30
C ILE A 279 -13.21 18.46 1.27
N GLU A 280 -14.01 19.20 0.50
CA GLU A 280 -15.44 18.90 0.31
C GLU A 280 -15.61 17.69 -0.58
N SER A 281 -14.85 17.65 -1.68
CA SER A 281 -14.85 16.54 -2.63
C SER A 281 -13.57 16.52 -3.46
N ILE A 282 -13.19 15.32 -3.90
CA ILE A 282 -12.28 15.13 -5.04
C ILE A 282 -13.01 14.30 -6.08
N THR A 283 -13.08 14.78 -7.31
CA THR A 283 -13.69 14.06 -8.43
C THR A 283 -12.73 14.01 -9.59
N CYS A 284 -12.59 12.84 -10.22
CA CYS A 284 -11.64 12.59 -11.29
C CYS A 284 -12.30 11.94 -12.49
N THR A 285 -12.01 12.45 -13.69
CA THR A 285 -12.52 11.96 -14.97
C THR A 285 -11.39 11.72 -15.96
N LYS A 286 -11.53 10.69 -16.80
CA LYS A 286 -10.54 10.41 -17.84
C LYS A 286 -10.65 11.46 -18.95
N ILE A 287 -9.51 11.98 -19.39
CA ILE A 287 -9.43 12.87 -20.56
C ILE A 287 -9.44 11.99 -21.81
N GLN A 288 -10.38 12.26 -22.72
CA GLN A 288 -10.50 11.57 -24.01
C GLN A 288 -9.38 11.97 -24.98
#